data_AF-G0UZC2-F1
#
_entry.id   AF-G0UZC2-F1
#
_cell.length_a   1.000
_cell.length_b   1.000
_cell.length_c   1.000
_cell.angle_alpha   90.00
_cell.angle_beta   90.00
_cell.angle_gamma   90.00
#
_symmetry.space_group_name_H-M   'P 1'
#
loop_
_entity.id
_entity.type
_entity.pdbx_description
1 polymer ?
#
loop_
_entity_poly.entity_id
_entity_poly.type
_entity_poly.pdbx_seq_one_letter_code
_entity_poly.pdbx_strand_id
1 'polypeptide(L)'
;MHVGDKLLFRSVVFKLQYRPNRWNHVGMIAGGTGFTPMLQIIRHSLLEPWENGVVDRTKLSFLFCNRTERHILLKGLFDDLAAKYPDRFKMHYTIDNAIDPDTWPHSVGFVTEEMIRTTMPAPEEEKKIILLCGPDQLLSHVAGTPMGTMNTMSGGLNIQPMAPDLNNLVALGGVLGKLGYSNDDVYRF
;
A
#
# COMPACT_ATOMS: atom_id res chain seq x y z
N MET A 1 -10.28 -16.17 -21.89
CA MET A 1 -8.84 -16.45 -22.01
C MET A 1 -8.62 -17.88 -21.59
N HIS A 2 -7.99 -18.67 -22.45
CA HIS A 2 -7.67 -20.07 -22.22
C HIS A 2 -6.15 -20.25 -22.09
N VAL A 3 -5.74 -21.35 -21.49
CA VAL A 3 -4.33 -21.74 -21.46
C VAL A 3 -3.83 -21.90 -22.90
N GLY A 4 -2.76 -21.20 -23.24
CA GLY A 4 -2.19 -21.17 -24.60
C GLY A 4 -2.54 -19.91 -25.41
N ASP A 5 -3.47 -19.08 -24.95
CA ASP A 5 -3.76 -17.79 -25.58
C ASP A 5 -2.55 -16.84 -25.49
N LYS A 6 -2.30 -16.10 -26.57
CA LYS A 6 -1.29 -15.03 -26.58
C LYS A 6 -1.90 -13.74 -26.03
N LEU A 7 -1.15 -13.06 -25.17
CA LEU A 7 -1.52 -11.78 -24.60
C LEU A 7 -0.49 -10.73 -24.95
N LEU A 8 -0.96 -9.52 -25.23
CA LEU A 8 -0.10 -8.36 -25.43
C LEU A 8 0.11 -7.67 -24.09
N PHE A 9 1.37 -7.53 -23.69
CA PHE A 9 1.77 -6.74 -22.54
C PHE A 9 2.51 -5.51 -23.02
N ARG A 10 2.15 -4.35 -22.47
CA ARG A 10 2.91 -3.12 -22.65
C ARG A 10 3.70 -2.86 -21.37
N SER A 11 5.00 -2.62 -21.50
CA SER A 11 5.80 -2.12 -20.39
C SER A 11 5.43 -0.67 -20.09
N VAL A 12 5.18 -0.38 -18.81
CA VAL A 12 5.00 0.97 -18.29
C VAL A 12 6.20 1.32 -17.41
N VAL A 13 6.67 2.55 -17.51
CA VAL A 13 7.79 3.03 -16.68
C VAL A 13 7.21 3.41 -15.32
N PHE A 14 7.53 2.63 -14.29
CA PHE A 14 7.13 2.96 -12.92
C PHE A 14 7.95 4.14 -12.38
N LYS A 15 7.27 5.07 -11.71
CA LYS A 15 7.91 6.22 -11.06
C LYS A 15 8.62 5.84 -9.76
N LEU A 16 8.10 4.82 -9.05
CA LEU A 16 8.68 4.34 -7.80
C LEU A 16 9.67 3.20 -8.08
N GLN A 17 10.96 3.47 -7.85
CA GLN A 17 11.99 2.45 -7.78
C GLN A 17 12.40 2.22 -6.33
N TYR A 18 12.19 0.99 -5.85
CA TYR A 18 12.63 0.59 -4.53
C TYR A 18 14.16 0.42 -4.51
N ARG A 19 14.81 0.90 -3.46
CA ARG A 19 16.24 0.73 -3.19
C ARG A 19 16.42 0.47 -1.70
N PRO A 20 17.39 -0.37 -1.29
CA PRO A 20 17.60 -0.71 0.10
C PRO A 20 17.95 0.56 0.90
N ASN A 21 17.37 0.70 2.09
CA ASN A 21 17.60 1.84 3.00
C ASN A 21 17.26 3.23 2.41
N ARG A 22 16.48 3.30 1.32
CA ARG A 22 15.98 4.58 0.79
C ARG A 22 15.04 5.27 1.80
N TRP A 23 14.25 4.47 2.49
CA TRP A 23 13.37 4.89 3.57
C TRP A 23 13.74 4.14 4.85
N ASN A 24 13.58 4.81 5.99
CA ASN A 24 13.68 4.16 7.29
C ASN A 24 12.43 3.32 7.56
N HIS A 25 11.27 3.83 7.14
CA HIS A 25 9.97 3.20 7.35
C HIS A 25 9.03 3.41 6.16
N VAL A 26 8.54 2.32 5.60
CA VAL A 26 7.50 2.31 4.56
C VAL A 26 6.18 1.88 5.20
N GLY A 27 5.20 2.77 5.17
CA GLY A 27 3.81 2.45 5.45
C GLY A 27 3.10 1.97 4.18
N MET A 28 2.28 0.95 4.27
CA MET A 28 1.51 0.39 3.17
C MET A 28 0.06 0.30 3.58
N ILE A 29 -0.84 0.89 2.80
CA ILE A 29 -2.29 0.80 2.98
C ILE A 29 -2.84 0.23 1.68
N ALA A 30 -3.40 -0.98 1.73
CA ALA A 30 -3.98 -1.60 0.54
C ALA A 30 -5.38 -2.15 0.75
N GLY A 31 -6.18 -2.11 -0.32
CA GLY A 31 -7.50 -2.72 -0.36
C GLY A 31 -7.59 -3.82 -1.44
N GLY A 32 -8.13 -4.99 -1.08
CA GLY A 32 -8.35 -6.09 -2.03
C GLY A 32 -7.09 -6.46 -2.83
N THR A 33 -7.14 -6.43 -4.17
CA THR A 33 -5.99 -6.76 -5.04
C THR A 33 -4.86 -5.73 -5.02
N GLY A 34 -5.05 -4.58 -4.36
CA GLY A 34 -4.02 -3.55 -4.18
C GLY A 34 -2.81 -4.00 -3.35
N PHE A 35 -2.84 -5.21 -2.76
CA PHE A 35 -1.67 -5.80 -2.10
C PHE A 35 -0.53 -6.11 -3.08
N THR A 36 -0.82 -6.27 -4.38
CA THR A 36 0.16 -6.73 -5.36
C THR A 36 1.42 -5.84 -5.48
N PRO A 37 1.34 -4.50 -5.58
CA PRO A 37 2.54 -3.65 -5.48
C PRO A 37 3.23 -3.74 -4.11
N MET A 38 2.47 -3.90 -3.03
CA MET A 38 3.03 -4.02 -1.67
C MET A 38 3.86 -5.30 -1.53
N LEU A 39 3.37 -6.41 -2.10
CA LEU A 39 4.08 -7.68 -2.10
C LEU A 39 5.41 -7.60 -2.86
N GLN A 40 5.49 -6.83 -3.96
CA GLN A 40 6.76 -6.61 -4.67
C GLN A 40 7.79 -5.95 -3.75
N ILE A 41 7.39 -4.91 -3.02
CA ILE A 41 8.26 -4.16 -2.11
C ILE A 41 8.67 -5.01 -0.90
N ILE A 42 7.72 -5.74 -0.31
CA ILE A 42 7.98 -6.67 0.79
C ILE A 42 9.02 -7.72 0.38
N ARG A 43 8.89 -8.30 -0.81
CA ARG A 43 9.85 -9.29 -1.34
C ARG A 43 11.24 -8.70 -1.52
N HIS A 44 11.34 -7.56 -2.20
CA HIS A 44 12.61 -6.88 -2.43
C HIS A 44 13.30 -6.46 -1.11
N SER A 45 12.51 -6.10 -0.09
CA SER A 45 13.07 -5.60 1.18
C SER A 45 13.46 -6.70 2.18
N LEU A 46 12.70 -7.81 2.23
CA LEU A 46 12.86 -8.85 3.26
C LEU A 46 13.53 -10.14 2.76
N LEU A 47 13.33 -10.48 1.48
CA LEU A 47 13.64 -11.83 0.97
C LEU A 47 14.80 -11.86 0.00
N GLU A 48 14.99 -10.79 -0.77
CA GLU A 48 15.97 -10.76 -1.84
C GLU A 48 17.32 -10.19 -1.35
N PRO A 49 18.45 -10.82 -1.73
CA PRO A 49 19.76 -10.24 -1.48
C PRO A 49 19.97 -9.04 -2.41
N TRP A 50 20.58 -7.98 -1.88
CA TRP A 50 20.98 -6.83 -2.68
C TRP A 50 22.44 -6.94 -3.14
N GLU A 51 22.73 -6.27 -4.25
CA GLU A 51 24.08 -6.21 -4.83
C GLU A 51 25.11 -5.70 -3.81
N ASN A 52 26.35 -6.17 -3.96
CA ASN A 52 27.49 -5.78 -3.13
C ASN A 52 27.31 -6.04 -1.62
N GLY A 53 26.39 -6.93 -1.23
CA GLY A 53 26.15 -7.30 0.18
C GLY A 53 25.44 -6.22 0.99
N VAL A 54 24.78 -5.25 0.34
CA VAL A 54 23.99 -4.25 1.05
C VAL A 54 22.87 -4.92 1.84
N VAL A 55 22.80 -4.63 3.13
CA VAL A 55 21.72 -5.12 3.99
C VAL A 55 20.63 -4.05 4.05
N ASP A 56 19.43 -4.40 3.61
CA ASP A 56 18.26 -3.54 3.79
C ASP A 56 17.77 -3.60 5.24
N ARG A 57 17.53 -2.44 5.84
CA ARG A 57 17.05 -2.27 7.21
C ARG A 57 15.69 -1.58 7.28
N THR A 58 15.09 -1.29 6.12
CA THR A 58 13.80 -0.61 6.02
C THR A 58 12.75 -1.35 6.85
N LYS A 59 12.03 -0.62 7.70
CA LYS A 59 10.84 -1.12 8.41
C LYS A 59 9.62 -1.01 7.51
N LEU A 60 8.71 -1.97 7.61
CA LEU A 60 7.54 -2.11 6.79
C LEU A 60 6.32 -2.26 7.70
N SER A 61 5.34 -1.38 7.57
CA SER A 61 4.01 -1.55 8.18
C SER A 61 2.97 -1.74 7.10
N PHE A 62 2.13 -2.76 7.21
CA PHE A 62 1.10 -3.05 6.21
C PHE A 62 -0.29 -3.12 6.84
N LEU A 63 -1.15 -2.15 6.50
CA LEU A 63 -2.58 -2.17 6.80
C LEU A 63 -3.35 -2.71 5.59
N PHE A 64 -3.85 -3.93 5.69
CA PHE A 64 -4.56 -4.62 4.62
C PHE A 64 -6.08 -4.66 4.87
N CYS A 65 -6.80 -3.95 4.01
CA CYS A 65 -8.24 -3.69 4.12
C CYS A 65 -9.02 -4.64 3.20
N ASN A 66 -9.99 -5.37 3.75
CA ASN A 66 -10.80 -6.34 3.01
C ASN A 66 -12.27 -6.29 3.44
N ARG A 67 -13.18 -6.92 2.68
CA ARG A 67 -14.61 -6.91 3.04
C ARG A 67 -14.92 -7.78 4.27
N THR A 68 -14.31 -8.96 4.32
CA THR A 68 -14.39 -9.94 5.40
C THR A 68 -13.09 -10.73 5.48
N GLU A 69 -12.91 -11.56 6.50
CA GLU A 69 -11.72 -12.40 6.73
C GLU A 69 -11.43 -13.34 5.56
N ARG A 70 -12.49 -13.84 4.90
CA ARG A 70 -12.39 -14.76 3.74
C ARG A 70 -11.80 -14.10 2.50
N HIS A 71 -11.84 -12.77 2.42
CA HIS A 71 -11.33 -12.03 1.27
C HIS A 71 -9.86 -11.65 1.41
N ILE A 72 -9.22 -11.98 2.54
CA ILE A 72 -7.81 -11.66 2.77
C ILE A 72 -6.94 -12.62 1.95
N LEU A 73 -6.55 -12.15 0.76
CA LEU A 73 -5.68 -12.90 -0.14
C LEU A 73 -4.28 -13.05 0.48
N LEU A 74 -3.72 -14.25 0.35
CA LEU A 74 -2.37 -14.58 0.84
C LEU A 74 -2.14 -14.30 2.34
N LYS A 75 -3.19 -14.37 3.18
CA LYS A 75 -3.08 -14.11 4.62
C LYS A 75 -1.93 -14.89 5.28
N GLY A 76 -1.87 -16.21 5.05
CA GLY A 76 -0.82 -17.07 5.62
C GLY A 76 0.60 -16.63 5.24
N LEU A 77 0.82 -16.20 3.99
CA LEU A 77 2.12 -15.68 3.57
C LEU A 77 2.51 -14.43 4.37
N PHE A 78 1.58 -13.50 4.57
CA PHE A 78 1.86 -12.27 5.31
C PHE A 78 2.05 -12.53 6.80
N ASP A 79 1.25 -13.42 7.40
CA ASP A 79 1.42 -13.85 8.79
C ASP A 79 2.80 -14.49 9.01
N ASP A 80 3.22 -15.39 8.10
CA ASP A 80 4.52 -16.05 8.16
C ASP A 80 5.67 -15.04 8.04
N LEU A 81 5.55 -14.05 7.14
CA LEU A 81 6.54 -12.99 7.01
C LEU A 81 6.61 -12.12 8.26
N ALA A 82 5.47 -11.79 8.88
CA ALA A 82 5.43 -10.99 10.09
C ALA A 82 6.04 -11.74 11.28
N ALA A 83 5.80 -13.05 11.37
CA ALA A 83 6.42 -13.92 12.38
C ALA A 83 7.94 -14.08 12.16
N LYS A 84 8.38 -14.17 10.90
CA LYS A 84 9.80 -14.35 10.54
C LYS A 84 10.63 -13.08 10.68
N TYR A 85 10.04 -11.91 10.41
CA TYR A 85 10.72 -10.61 10.43
C TYR A 85 10.05 -9.62 11.41
N PRO A 86 9.87 -9.96 12.69
CA PRO A 86 9.05 -9.17 13.61
C PRO A 86 9.59 -7.77 13.85
N ASP A 87 10.90 -7.54 13.71
CA ASP A 87 11.53 -6.22 13.89
C ASP A 87 11.41 -5.32 12.65
N ARG A 88 11.12 -5.91 11.48
CA ARG A 88 11.11 -5.21 10.19
C ARG A 88 9.76 -5.22 9.49
N PHE A 89 8.86 -6.13 9.79
CA PHE A 89 7.55 -6.22 9.14
C PHE A 89 6.43 -6.36 10.17
N LYS A 90 5.53 -5.37 10.17
CA LYS A 90 4.31 -5.36 10.98
C LYS A 90 3.10 -5.48 10.08
N MET A 91 2.30 -6.51 10.33
CA MET A 91 1.09 -6.80 9.58
C MET A 91 -0.14 -6.42 10.39
N HIS A 92 -1.05 -5.67 9.79
CA HIS A 92 -2.31 -5.21 10.36
C HIS A 92 -3.43 -5.47 9.38
N TYR A 93 -4.57 -5.92 9.88
CA TYR A 93 -5.75 -6.17 9.08
C TYR A 93 -6.90 -5.27 9.53
N THR A 94 -7.73 -4.87 8.57
CA THR A 94 -9.05 -4.34 8.87
C THR A 94 -10.07 -4.96 7.91
N ILE A 95 -11.27 -5.24 8.41
CA ILE A 95 -12.36 -5.78 7.60
C ILE A 95 -13.63 -4.96 7.74
N ASP A 96 -14.36 -4.76 6.65
CA ASP A 96 -15.62 -3.99 6.68
C ASP A 96 -16.67 -4.67 7.58
N ASN A 97 -16.81 -5.99 7.44
CA ASN A 97 -17.79 -6.78 8.18
C ASN A 97 -17.13 -8.09 8.64
N ALA A 98 -17.02 -8.27 9.96
CA ALA A 98 -16.58 -9.53 10.54
C ALA A 98 -17.67 -10.59 10.39
N ILE A 99 -17.29 -11.80 9.96
CA ILE A 99 -18.23 -12.94 9.92
C ILE A 99 -18.55 -13.38 11.35
N ASP A 100 -17.54 -13.36 12.22
CA ASP A 100 -17.65 -13.64 13.64
C ASP A 100 -16.83 -12.60 14.43
N PRO A 101 -17.47 -11.48 14.85
CA PRO A 101 -16.79 -10.38 15.52
C PRO A 101 -16.03 -10.78 16.79
N ASP A 102 -16.49 -11.80 17.51
CA ASP A 102 -15.88 -12.23 18.77
C ASP A 102 -14.53 -12.93 18.57
N THR A 103 -14.26 -13.40 17.35
CA THR A 103 -13.04 -14.15 17.01
C THR A 103 -12.04 -13.33 16.19
N TRP A 104 -12.40 -12.13 15.74
CA TRP A 104 -11.55 -11.30 14.91
C TRP A 104 -10.64 -10.40 15.78
N PRO A 105 -9.32 -10.66 15.85
CA PRO A 105 -8.43 -9.96 16.78
C PRO A 105 -7.89 -8.62 16.23
N HIS A 106 -8.38 -8.18 15.07
CA HIS A 106 -7.90 -6.97 14.40
C HIS A 106 -9.01 -5.93 14.26
N SER A 107 -8.72 -4.85 13.54
CA SER A 107 -9.66 -3.75 13.34
C SER A 107 -10.89 -4.16 12.52
N VAL A 108 -12.01 -3.51 12.79
CA VAL A 108 -13.26 -3.63 12.01
C VAL A 108 -13.67 -2.25 11.50
N GLY A 109 -14.13 -2.19 10.25
CA GLY A 109 -14.55 -1.00 9.55
C GLY A 109 -13.52 -0.45 8.56
N PHE A 110 -13.88 0.69 7.97
CA PHE A 110 -13.01 1.43 7.05
C PHE A 110 -11.81 2.05 7.77
N VAL A 111 -10.78 2.40 7.00
CA VAL A 111 -9.56 3.04 7.53
C VAL A 111 -9.91 4.32 8.30
N THR A 112 -9.46 4.42 9.55
CA THR A 112 -9.65 5.59 10.41
C THR A 112 -8.33 6.32 10.69
N GLU A 113 -8.43 7.55 11.20
CA GLU A 113 -7.27 8.31 11.68
C GLU A 113 -6.48 7.52 12.72
N GLU A 114 -7.17 6.85 13.64
CA GLU A 114 -6.54 6.07 14.70
C GLU A 114 -5.78 4.85 14.18
N MET A 115 -6.37 4.14 13.20
CA MET A 115 -5.68 3.02 12.55
C MET A 115 -4.39 3.50 11.88
N ILE A 116 -4.41 4.65 11.19
CA ILE A 116 -3.21 5.18 10.55
C ILE A 116 -2.18 5.61 11.61
N ARG A 117 -2.58 6.34 12.66
CA ARG A 117 -1.67 6.74 13.75
C ARG A 117 -1.00 5.56 14.43
N THR A 118 -1.73 4.46 14.61
CA THR A 118 -1.24 3.27 15.32
C THR A 118 -0.32 2.42 14.43
N THR A 119 -0.55 2.40 13.12
CA THR A 119 0.10 1.41 12.24
C THR A 119 1.15 1.99 11.29
N MET A 120 1.01 3.25 10.89
CA MET A 120 1.87 3.89 9.87
C MET A 120 2.97 4.75 10.50
N PRO A 121 4.09 5.01 9.79
CA PRO A 121 5.10 5.94 10.26
C PRO A 121 4.51 7.34 10.44
N ALA A 122 4.78 8.00 11.56
CA ALA A 122 4.24 9.31 11.85
C ALA A 122 4.68 10.35 10.78
N PRO A 123 3.86 11.39 10.51
CA PRO A 123 4.20 12.41 9.52
C PRO A 123 5.47 13.19 9.87
N GLU A 124 5.88 13.21 11.14
CA GLU A 124 7.12 13.84 11.61
C GLU A 124 8.34 12.93 11.46
N GLU A 125 8.17 11.63 11.17
CA GLU A 125 9.31 10.73 10.97
C GLU A 125 10.16 11.15 9.77
N GLU A 126 11.46 10.86 9.86
CA GLU A 126 12.39 11.13 8.76
C GLU A 126 12.45 9.95 7.78
N LYS A 127 12.59 10.28 6.49
CA LYS A 127 12.74 9.29 5.40
C LYS A 127 11.66 8.20 5.46
N LYS A 128 10.39 8.60 5.45
CA LYS A 128 9.26 7.68 5.30
C LYS A 128 8.57 7.82 3.94
N ILE A 129 7.73 6.85 3.64
CA ILE A 129 6.75 6.92 2.56
C ILE A 129 5.54 6.07 2.91
N ILE A 130 4.35 6.54 2.53
CA ILE A 130 3.08 5.84 2.57
C ILE A 130 2.75 5.40 1.15
N LEU A 131 2.53 4.10 0.99
CA LEU A 131 2.15 3.47 -0.25
C LEU A 131 0.68 3.12 -0.21
N LEU A 132 -0.09 3.59 -1.17
CA LEU A 132 -1.53 3.46 -1.18
C LEU A 132 -2.02 2.85 -2.50
N CYS A 133 -2.75 1.72 -2.41
CA CYS A 133 -3.34 1.08 -3.58
C CYS A 133 -4.64 0.38 -3.21
N GLY A 134 -5.69 0.55 -4.01
CA GLY A 134 -6.95 -0.14 -3.79
C GLY A 134 -8.09 0.48 -4.58
N PRO A 135 -9.34 0.15 -4.24
CA PRO A 135 -10.51 0.72 -4.89
C PRO A 135 -10.55 2.25 -4.78
N ASP A 136 -11.18 2.91 -5.75
CA ASP A 136 -11.33 4.37 -5.81
C ASP A 136 -11.85 4.98 -4.51
N GLN A 137 -12.78 4.29 -3.84
CA GLN A 137 -13.33 4.73 -2.55
C GLN A 137 -12.26 4.80 -1.45
N LEU A 138 -11.34 3.82 -1.41
CA LEU A 138 -10.21 3.84 -0.48
C LEU A 138 -9.26 5.00 -0.80
N LEU A 139 -8.92 5.19 -2.07
CA LEU A 139 -8.03 6.27 -2.52
C LEU A 139 -8.64 7.66 -2.25
N SER A 140 -9.94 7.81 -2.44
CA SER A 140 -10.66 9.05 -2.15
C SER A 140 -10.71 9.33 -0.65
N HIS A 141 -11.06 8.34 0.15
CA HIS A 141 -11.18 8.48 1.60
C HIS A 141 -9.82 8.76 2.27
N VAL A 142 -8.79 7.97 1.93
CA VAL A 142 -7.49 8.02 2.61
C VAL A 142 -6.63 9.20 2.13
N ALA A 143 -6.62 9.49 0.82
CA ALA A 143 -5.73 10.50 0.23
C ALA A 143 -6.47 11.71 -0.40
N GLY A 144 -7.80 11.75 -0.35
CA GLY A 144 -8.58 12.86 -0.90
C GLY A 144 -8.66 12.88 -2.43
N THR A 145 -8.44 11.74 -3.08
CA THR A 145 -8.43 11.64 -4.54
C THR A 145 -9.81 11.99 -5.15
N PRO A 146 -9.89 12.92 -6.10
CA PRO A 146 -11.14 13.20 -6.80
C PRO A 146 -11.59 12.00 -7.65
N MET A 147 -12.84 11.57 -7.48
CA MET A 147 -13.41 10.41 -8.20
C MET A 147 -13.33 10.56 -9.74
N GLY A 148 -13.48 11.77 -10.26
CA GLY A 148 -13.38 12.04 -11.70
C GLY A 148 -12.00 11.73 -12.29
N THR A 149 -10.93 11.91 -11.51
CA THR A 149 -9.56 11.57 -11.93
C THR A 149 -9.34 10.07 -12.01
N MET A 150 -9.98 9.27 -11.15
CA MET A 150 -9.77 7.81 -11.12
C MET A 150 -10.54 7.10 -12.24
N ASN A 151 -11.78 7.52 -12.53
CA ASN A 151 -12.58 6.97 -13.63
C ASN A 151 -11.86 7.07 -14.99
N THR A 152 -11.08 8.14 -15.21
CA THR A 152 -10.34 8.33 -16.45
C THR A 152 -9.06 7.47 -16.52
N MET A 153 -8.43 7.14 -15.39
CA MET A 153 -7.28 6.21 -15.34
C MET A 153 -7.68 4.75 -15.58
N SER A 154 -8.82 4.31 -15.03
CA SER A 154 -9.32 2.94 -15.18
C SER A 154 -9.87 2.63 -16.58
N GLY A 155 -10.15 3.65 -17.39
CA GLY A 155 -10.70 3.49 -18.76
C GLY A 155 -9.67 3.11 -19.82
N GLY A 156 -8.38 3.02 -19.51
CA GLY A 156 -7.30 2.69 -20.47
C GLY A 156 -7.02 3.77 -21.53
N LEU A 157 -7.73 4.90 -21.47
CA LEU A 157 -7.60 6.04 -22.38
C LEU A 157 -6.59 7.08 -21.89
N ASN A 158 -6.23 7.05 -20.60
CA ASN A 158 -5.22 7.95 -20.05
C ASN A 158 -3.81 7.36 -20.13
N ILE A 159 -2.89 8.18 -20.64
CA ILE A 159 -1.47 8.07 -20.34
C ILE A 159 -1.34 8.29 -18.83
N GLN A 160 -0.70 7.36 -18.11
CA GLN A 160 -0.36 7.57 -16.70
C GLN A 160 0.21 8.99 -16.55
N PRO A 161 -0.34 9.83 -15.67
CA PRO A 161 0.05 11.23 -15.60
C PRO A 161 1.57 11.34 -15.55
N MET A 162 2.18 11.99 -16.54
CA MET A 162 3.64 12.17 -16.63
C MET A 162 4.15 13.20 -15.60
N ALA A 163 3.25 13.74 -14.78
CA ALA A 163 3.59 14.73 -13.76
C ALA A 163 4.68 14.18 -12.80
N PRO A 164 5.68 14.98 -12.43
CA PRO A 164 6.82 14.53 -11.62
C PRO A 164 6.46 14.26 -10.15
N ASP A 165 5.23 14.54 -9.73
CA ASP A 165 4.77 14.29 -8.36
C ASP A 165 4.55 12.79 -8.13
N LEU A 166 5.08 12.29 -7.00
CA LEU A 166 4.83 10.92 -6.52
C LEU A 166 3.32 10.65 -6.36
N ASN A 167 2.55 11.71 -6.18
CA ASN A 167 1.18 11.63 -5.73
C ASN A 167 0.14 11.93 -6.80
N ASN A 168 0.46 12.28 -8.06
CA ASN A 168 -0.50 12.64 -9.13
C ASN A 168 -1.69 13.52 -8.64
N LEU A 169 -1.49 14.42 -7.66
CA LEU A 169 -2.50 15.30 -7.05
C LEU A 169 -1.88 16.66 -6.76
N VAL A 170 -2.70 17.71 -6.94
CA VAL A 170 -2.31 19.08 -6.57
C VAL A 170 -2.13 19.21 -5.05
N ALA A 171 -2.94 18.51 -4.24
CA ALA A 171 -2.83 18.49 -2.78
C ALA A 171 -3.36 17.19 -2.18
N LEU A 172 -2.63 16.64 -1.21
CA LEU A 172 -3.04 15.49 -0.40
C LEU A 172 -4.20 15.92 0.51
N GLY A 173 -5.28 15.16 0.48
CA GLY A 173 -6.44 15.33 1.35
C GLY A 173 -6.74 14.07 2.13
N GLY A 174 -8.04 13.85 2.40
CA GLY A 174 -8.51 12.66 3.09
C GLY A 174 -7.95 12.52 4.50
N VAL A 175 -7.86 11.28 4.98
CA VAL A 175 -7.32 10.97 6.31
C VAL A 175 -5.84 11.38 6.43
N LEU A 176 -5.01 11.10 5.43
CA LEU A 176 -3.58 11.43 5.48
C LEU A 176 -3.32 12.93 5.51
N GLY A 177 -4.04 13.72 4.72
CA GLY A 177 -3.93 15.19 4.75
C GLY A 177 -4.32 15.77 6.11
N LYS A 178 -5.38 15.25 6.75
CA LYS A 178 -5.79 15.68 8.10
C LYS A 178 -4.75 15.34 9.17
N LEU A 179 -4.05 14.22 9.00
CA LEU A 179 -3.01 13.78 9.93
C LEU A 179 -1.70 14.56 9.77
N GLY A 180 -1.53 15.36 8.71
CA GLY A 180 -0.36 16.20 8.50
C GLY A 180 0.71 15.60 7.57
N TYR A 181 0.40 14.52 6.86
CA TYR A 181 1.28 14.02 5.80
C TYR A 181 1.32 15.02 4.64
N SER A 182 2.46 15.08 3.95
CA SER A 182 2.64 15.93 2.76
C SER A 182 2.46 15.15 1.46
N ASN A 183 2.40 15.87 0.33
CA ASN A 183 2.38 15.26 -1.00
C ASN A 183 3.60 14.37 -1.28
N ASP A 184 4.75 14.67 -0.68
CA ASP A 184 5.99 13.91 -0.92
C ASP A 184 6.07 12.65 -0.06
N ASP A 185 5.25 12.56 0.99
CA ASP A 185 5.20 11.41 1.88
C ASP A 185 4.34 10.27 1.33
N VAL A 186 3.52 10.48 0.28
CA VAL A 186 2.58 9.47 -0.19
C VAL A 186 2.80 9.15 -1.68
N TYR A 187 2.76 7.87 -2.01
CA TYR A 187 2.75 7.36 -3.38
C TYR A 187 1.52 6.49 -3.60
N ARG A 188 0.79 6.76 -4.67
CA ARG A 188 -0.44 6.06 -5.04
C ARG A 188 -0.21 5.29 -6.33
N PHE A 189 -0.61 4.03 -6.33
CA PHE A 189 -0.52 3.16 -7.50
C PHE A 189 -1.71 3.33 -8.44
#